data_AF-W1J072-F1
#
_entry.id   AF-W1J072-F1
#
_cell.length_a   1.000
_cell.length_b   1.000
_cell.length_c   1.000
_cell.angle_alpha   90.00
_cell.angle_beta   90.00
_cell.angle_gamma   90.00
#
_symmetry.space_group_name_H-M   'P 1'
#
loop_
_entity.id
_entity.type
_entity.pdbx_description
1 polymer ?
#
loop_
_entity_poly.entity_id
_entity_poly.type
_entity_poly.pdbx_seq_one_letter_code
_entity_poly.pdbx_strand_id
1 'polypeptide(L)'
;MRNIAILALGSIVVLGATLTLAETADTDDFPEAARSSPSNASQYCRPYSHRKYAGYHHGDEHNYSYLFDGIILTEQQRQQMWDLVKQKYLHESTLADIRDEHQKMHNLLIEQNFDETAVREQLEKIAKKNVELGIEIARIRNQLYQLLTPEQKELLQKRCEERMALGIG
;
A
#
# COMPACT_ATOMS: atom_id res chain seq x y z
N MET A 1 62.73 66.19 -19.05
CA MET A 1 62.01 65.71 -17.85
C MET A 1 62.32 64.24 -17.67
N ARG A 2 62.61 63.85 -16.43
CA ARG A 2 63.30 62.61 -16.05
C ARG A 2 62.31 61.67 -15.33
N ASN A 3 62.48 60.37 -15.58
CA ASN A 3 62.34 59.24 -14.65
C ASN A 3 61.18 58.24 -14.83
N ILE A 4 61.62 56.97 -14.85
CA ILE A 4 60.93 55.68 -14.75
C ILE A 4 60.98 55.22 -13.28
N ALA A 5 59.93 54.53 -12.79
CA ALA A 5 59.94 53.50 -11.72
C ALA A 5 58.51 52.91 -11.64
N ILE A 6 58.15 51.63 -11.80
CA ILE A 6 58.62 50.30 -11.34
C ILE A 6 58.19 49.94 -9.88
N LEU A 7 57.37 48.86 -9.80
CA LEU A 7 57.16 47.82 -8.76
C LEU A 7 56.53 48.16 -7.39
N ALA A 8 55.50 47.38 -7.02
CA ALA A 8 55.54 46.25 -6.06
C ALA A 8 54.10 45.69 -5.84
N LEU A 9 53.78 44.45 -6.22
CA LEU A 9 53.93 43.18 -5.47
C LEU A 9 53.11 43.09 -4.18
N GLY A 10 52.20 42.11 -4.15
CA GLY A 10 51.45 41.69 -2.98
C GLY A 10 50.63 40.43 -3.24
N SER A 11 51.28 39.34 -3.67
CA SER A 11 50.71 37.99 -3.66
C SER A 11 50.68 37.45 -2.25
N ILE A 12 49.52 36.97 -1.79
CA ILE A 12 49.47 35.91 -0.78
C ILE A 12 48.63 34.77 -1.36
N VAL A 13 49.34 33.70 -1.70
CA VAL A 13 48.78 32.38 -1.96
C VAL A 13 48.71 31.66 -0.62
N VAL A 14 47.51 31.22 -0.22
CA VAL A 14 47.36 30.16 0.78
C VAL A 14 46.76 28.96 0.07
N LEU A 15 47.59 27.94 -0.10
CA LEU A 15 47.19 26.60 -0.52
C LEU A 15 46.76 25.81 0.72
N GLY A 16 45.52 25.32 0.71
CA GLY A 16 45.02 24.29 1.63
C GLY A 16 43.99 23.46 0.90
N ALA A 17 44.30 22.17 0.70
CA ALA A 17 43.60 21.27 -0.19
C ALA A 17 42.45 20.51 0.52
N THR A 18 41.42 20.20 -0.27
CA THR A 18 40.50 19.04 -0.22
C THR A 18 39.63 18.81 1.03
N LEU A 19 38.31 18.83 0.88
CA LEU A 19 37.50 17.67 0.51
C LEU A 19 36.05 18.11 0.19
N THR A 20 35.45 17.43 -0.78
CA THR A 20 34.11 17.61 -1.33
C THR A 20 33.00 17.09 -0.41
N LEU A 21 31.91 17.84 -0.30
CA LEU A 21 30.55 17.30 -0.35
C LEU A 21 29.62 18.40 -0.85
N ALA A 22 29.01 18.17 -2.00
CA ALA A 22 28.00 19.03 -2.59
C ALA A 22 26.74 18.95 -1.71
N GLU A 23 26.42 20.06 -1.05
CA GLU A 23 25.16 20.25 -0.35
C GLU A 23 24.15 20.80 -1.37
N THR A 24 23.31 19.92 -1.92
CA THR A 24 22.13 20.36 -2.65
C THR A 24 21.04 20.63 -1.64
N ALA A 25 20.86 21.89 -1.28
CA ALA A 25 19.67 22.37 -0.62
C ALA A 25 19.19 23.59 -1.39
N ASP A 26 18.26 23.38 -2.32
CA ASP A 26 17.23 24.38 -2.54
C ASP A 26 15.92 23.73 -2.97
N THR A 27 14.91 24.04 -2.16
CA THR A 27 13.46 24.09 -2.41
C THR A 27 12.84 23.09 -3.38
N ASP A 28 12.02 22.20 -2.83
CA ASP A 28 10.61 22.14 -3.23
C ASP A 28 9.76 21.76 -2.02
N ASP A 29 9.09 22.78 -1.50
CA ASP A 29 8.02 22.72 -0.53
C ASP A 29 6.78 22.13 -1.24
N PHE A 30 6.69 20.80 -1.27
CA PHE A 30 5.51 20.10 -1.77
C PHE A 30 4.44 20.08 -0.67
N PRO A 31 3.24 20.63 -0.93
CA PRO A 31 2.19 20.69 0.09
C PRO A 31 1.82 19.27 0.54
N GLU A 32 1.94 19.06 1.85
CA GLU A 32 1.65 17.82 2.58
C GLU A 32 0.17 17.36 2.49
N ALA A 33 -0.66 18.06 1.73
CA ALA A 33 -2.03 17.67 1.41
C ALA A 33 -2.15 16.63 0.26
N ALA A 34 -1.07 16.37 -0.49
CA ALA A 34 -1.10 15.48 -1.66
C ALA A 34 -0.56 14.05 -1.41
N ARG A 35 -0.19 13.70 -0.16
CA ARG A 35 0.31 12.35 0.19
C ARG A 35 -0.78 11.34 0.54
N SER A 36 -2.06 11.69 0.48
CA SER A 36 -3.15 10.71 0.45
C SER A 36 -3.20 10.05 -0.92
N SER A 37 -2.25 9.14 -1.15
CA SER A 37 -2.38 8.11 -2.17
C SER A 37 -3.81 7.53 -2.10
N PRO A 38 -4.51 7.28 -3.21
CA PRO A 38 -5.88 6.74 -3.21
C PRO A 38 -5.92 5.27 -2.75
N SER A 39 -4.89 4.82 -2.02
CA SER A 39 -4.76 3.52 -1.37
C SER A 39 -5.74 3.30 -0.24
N ASN A 40 -6.45 4.34 0.21
CA ASN A 40 -7.50 4.30 1.22
C ASN A 40 -8.92 4.26 0.63
N ALA A 41 -9.08 4.02 -0.68
CA ALA A 41 -10.40 3.77 -1.26
C ALA A 41 -11.05 2.56 -0.57
N SER A 42 -12.21 2.80 0.04
CA SER A 42 -12.97 1.80 0.77
C SER A 42 -13.12 0.51 -0.02
N GLN A 43 -12.72 -0.58 0.62
CA GLN A 43 -12.64 -1.91 0.00
C GLN A 43 -14.00 -2.54 -0.28
N TYR A 44 -15.09 -1.99 0.28
CA TYR A 44 -16.43 -2.55 0.14
C TYR A 44 -17.13 -2.14 -1.15
N CYS A 45 -16.85 -0.93 -1.65
CA CYS A 45 -17.54 -0.35 -2.81
C CYS A 45 -16.81 -0.54 -4.15
N ARG A 46 -15.64 -1.16 -4.14
CA ARG A 46 -14.88 -1.43 -5.38
C ARG A 46 -15.42 -2.71 -6.04
N PRO A 47 -15.70 -2.71 -7.36
CA PRO A 47 -15.79 -3.97 -8.10
C PRO A 47 -14.50 -4.75 -7.84
N TYR A 48 -14.54 -6.08 -7.74
CA TYR A 48 -13.40 -6.96 -7.45
C TYR A 48 -12.27 -6.76 -8.47
N SER A 49 -11.53 -5.66 -8.35
CA SER A 49 -10.30 -5.36 -9.04
C SER A 49 -9.22 -5.94 -8.16
N HIS A 50 -8.47 -6.88 -8.73
CA HIS A 50 -7.34 -7.56 -8.10
C HIS A 50 -6.21 -6.56 -7.78
N ARG A 51 -6.43 -5.67 -6.79
CA ARG A 51 -5.33 -4.97 -6.16
C ARG A 51 -4.66 -5.98 -5.26
N LYS A 52 -3.42 -6.34 -5.64
CA LYS A 52 -2.44 -7.12 -4.86
C LYS A 52 -2.79 -7.02 -3.39
N TYR A 53 -3.02 -8.15 -2.73
CA TYR A 53 -3.23 -8.27 -1.28
C TYR A 53 -2.54 -7.12 -0.58
N ALA A 54 -3.29 -6.03 -0.37
CA ALA A 54 -2.73 -4.81 0.14
C ALA A 54 -2.29 -5.22 1.53
N GLY A 55 -0.97 -5.18 1.76
CA GLY A 55 -0.36 -5.67 2.98
C GLY A 55 -1.24 -5.20 4.13
N TYR A 56 -1.69 -6.15 4.94
CA TYR A 56 -2.29 -5.87 6.23
C TYR A 56 -1.20 -5.18 7.05
N HIS A 57 -1.03 -3.88 6.83
CA HIS A 57 -0.17 -3.05 7.63
C HIS A 57 -0.74 -3.14 9.04
N HIS A 58 0.01 -3.83 9.91
CA HIS A 58 -0.09 -3.84 11.37
C HIS A 58 0.13 -2.41 11.90
N GLY A 59 -0.75 -1.48 11.54
CA GLY A 59 -0.65 -0.06 11.90
C GLY A 59 -1.81 0.43 12.74
N ASP A 60 -3.00 -0.17 12.59
CA ASP A 60 -4.18 0.18 13.38
C ASP A 60 -5.03 -1.08 13.59
N GLU A 61 -4.78 -1.79 14.69
CA GLU A 61 -5.45 -3.05 15.04
C GLU A 61 -6.97 -2.88 15.28
N HIS A 62 -7.49 -1.64 15.28
CA HIS A 62 -8.87 -1.32 15.68
C HIS A 62 -9.68 -0.48 14.68
N ASN A 63 -9.10 -0.06 13.55
CA ASN A 63 -9.79 0.88 12.67
C ASN A 63 -10.53 0.19 11.50
N TYR A 64 -11.63 -0.52 11.75
CA TYR A 64 -12.43 -1.14 10.67
C TYR A 64 -13.25 -0.15 9.85
N SER A 65 -13.19 1.16 10.16
CA SER A 65 -13.99 2.18 9.47
C SER A 65 -13.62 2.31 8.00
N TYR A 66 -12.35 2.07 7.62
CA TYR A 66 -11.93 2.08 6.21
C TYR A 66 -12.59 0.98 5.37
N LEU A 67 -12.94 -0.17 5.99
CA LEU A 67 -13.65 -1.23 5.28
C LEU A 67 -15.02 -0.73 4.84
N PHE A 68 -15.72 0.01 5.71
CA PHE A 68 -17.08 0.52 5.49
C PHE A 68 -17.12 1.99 5.11
N ASP A 69 -16.14 2.43 4.32
CA ASP A 69 -16.13 3.75 3.73
C ASP A 69 -16.29 4.92 4.69
N GLY A 70 -15.58 4.84 5.83
CA GLY A 70 -15.64 5.89 6.84
C GLY A 70 -17.00 5.95 7.53
N ILE A 71 -17.76 4.86 7.58
CA ILE A 71 -18.94 4.79 8.45
C ILE A 71 -18.48 4.88 9.90
N ILE A 72 -19.16 5.74 10.65
CA ILE A 72 -18.94 5.89 12.09
C ILE A 72 -19.51 4.66 12.79
N LEU A 73 -18.62 3.90 13.42
CA LEU A 73 -18.97 2.72 14.21
C LEU A 73 -19.08 3.10 15.70
N THR A 74 -19.97 2.43 16.43
CA THR A 74 -19.97 2.52 17.89
C THR A 74 -18.77 1.75 18.47
N GLU A 75 -18.40 2.03 19.73
CA GLU A 75 -17.34 1.27 20.41
C GLU A 75 -17.67 -0.23 20.48
N GLN A 76 -18.93 -0.55 20.78
CA GLN A 76 -19.41 -1.93 20.79
C GLN A 76 -19.24 -2.61 19.43
N GLN A 77 -19.59 -1.93 18.33
CA GLN A 77 -19.41 -2.47 16.98
C GLN A 77 -17.93 -2.69 16.67
N ARG A 78 -17.04 -1.74 17.01
CA ARG A 78 -15.59 -1.92 16.82
C ARG A 78 -15.07 -3.15 17.55
N GLN A 79 -15.47 -3.34 18.81
CA GLN A 79 -15.06 -4.48 19.60
C GLN A 79 -15.56 -5.80 19.00
N GLN A 80 -16.83 -5.87 18.59
CA GLN A 80 -17.40 -7.06 17.95
C GLN A 80 -16.70 -7.39 16.62
N MET A 81 -16.35 -6.37 15.84
CA MET A 81 -15.59 -6.55 14.61
C MET A 81 -14.17 -7.08 14.89
N TRP A 82 -13.51 -6.54 15.92
CA TRP A 82 -12.19 -6.99 16.33
C TRP A 82 -12.21 -8.45 16.81
N ASP A 83 -13.15 -8.80 17.69
CA ASP A 83 -13.30 -10.17 18.19
C ASP A 83 -13.54 -11.16 17.04
N LEU A 84 -14.35 -10.76 16.05
CA LEU A 84 -14.64 -11.58 14.88
C LEU A 84 -13.42 -11.83 14.01
N VAL A 85 -12.66 -10.78 13.68
CA VAL A 85 -11.43 -10.91 12.88
C VAL A 85 -10.39 -11.71 13.65
N LYS A 86 -10.27 -11.45 14.97
CA LYS A 86 -9.32 -12.14 15.83
C LYS A 86 -9.60 -13.64 15.94
N GLN A 87 -10.85 -14.03 16.11
CA GLN A 87 -11.24 -15.44 16.12
C GLN A 87 -10.95 -16.13 14.77
N LYS A 88 -10.90 -15.35 13.69
CA LYS A 88 -10.68 -15.82 12.31
C LYS A 88 -9.25 -15.62 11.81
N TYR A 89 -8.25 -15.51 12.71
CA TYR A 89 -6.79 -15.45 12.42
C TYR A 89 -6.20 -16.66 11.66
N LEU A 90 -6.98 -17.31 10.80
CA LEU A 90 -6.57 -18.30 9.80
C LEU A 90 -5.90 -17.65 8.57
N HIS A 91 -5.89 -16.32 8.47
CA HIS A 91 -5.33 -15.62 7.30
C HIS A 91 -3.81 -15.65 7.26
N GLU A 92 -3.12 -15.68 8.40
CA GLU A 92 -1.65 -15.65 8.39
C GLU A 92 -1.04 -16.92 7.77
N SER A 93 -1.61 -18.09 8.08
CA SER A 93 -1.17 -19.36 7.48
C SER A 93 -1.46 -19.41 5.98
N THR A 94 -2.66 -19.00 5.54
CA THR A 94 -3.03 -19.03 4.12
C THR A 94 -2.23 -17.99 3.31
N LEU A 95 -1.89 -16.85 3.91
CA LEU A 95 -1.04 -15.84 3.28
C LEU A 95 0.42 -16.28 3.16
N ALA A 96 0.96 -16.97 4.17
CA ALA A 96 2.29 -17.57 4.12
C ALA A 96 2.38 -18.61 2.99
N ASP A 97 1.37 -19.48 2.89
CA ASP A 97 1.24 -20.47 1.83
C ASP A 97 1.25 -19.86 0.41
N ILE A 98 0.50 -18.78 0.19
CA ILE A 98 0.45 -18.10 -1.11
C ILE A 98 1.79 -17.44 -1.44
N ARG A 99 2.49 -16.89 -0.43
CA ARG A 99 3.81 -16.31 -0.60
C ARG A 99 4.83 -17.35 -1.08
N ASP A 100 4.78 -18.57 -0.54
CA ASP A 100 5.64 -19.66 -0.98
C ASP A 100 5.38 -20.05 -2.44
N GLU A 101 4.11 -20.07 -2.86
CA GLU A 101 3.75 -20.33 -4.26
C GLU A 101 4.23 -19.21 -5.20
N HIS A 102 4.23 -17.94 -4.76
CA HIS A 102 4.81 -16.84 -5.53
C HIS A 102 6.34 -16.95 -5.65
N GLN A 103 7.02 -17.43 -4.60
CA GLN A 103 8.46 -17.66 -4.67
C GLN A 103 8.81 -18.77 -5.68
N LYS A 104 8.02 -19.86 -5.71
CA LYS A 104 8.17 -20.92 -6.70
C LYS A 104 7.97 -20.40 -8.12
N MET A 105 6.94 -19.57 -8.34
CA MET A 105 6.72 -18.91 -9.63
C MET A 105 7.92 -18.05 -10.03
N HIS A 106 8.48 -17.26 -9.11
CA HIS A 106 9.66 -16.44 -9.39
C HIS A 106 10.84 -17.30 -9.88
N ASN A 107 11.07 -18.45 -9.26
CA ASN A 107 12.15 -19.36 -9.67
C ASN A 107 11.96 -19.86 -11.11
N LEU A 108 10.73 -20.23 -11.50
CA LEU A 108 10.41 -20.66 -12.88
C LEU A 108 10.68 -19.54 -13.92
N LEU A 109 10.55 -18.28 -13.53
CA LEU A 109 10.72 -17.14 -14.45
C LEU A 109 12.19 -16.74 -14.66
N ILE A 110 13.10 -17.17 -13.79
CA ILE A 110 14.54 -16.87 -13.90
C ILE A 110 15.36 -18.03 -14.48
N GLU A 111 14.71 -19.13 -14.83
CA GLU A 111 15.35 -20.26 -15.51
C GLU A 111 15.81 -19.89 -16.92
N GLN A 112 16.87 -20.56 -17.39
CA GLN A 112 17.45 -20.29 -18.71
C GLN A 112 16.49 -20.64 -19.86
N ASN A 113 15.70 -21.70 -19.68
CA ASN A 113 14.71 -22.15 -20.66
C ASN A 113 13.31 -22.00 -20.06
N PHE A 114 12.38 -21.49 -20.85
CA PHE A 114 11.00 -21.30 -20.42
C PHE A 114 10.24 -22.63 -20.44
N ASP A 115 9.83 -23.11 -19.27
CA ASP A 115 8.90 -24.23 -19.14
C ASP A 115 7.46 -23.73 -19.01
N GLU A 116 6.75 -23.65 -20.13
CA GLU A 116 5.35 -23.23 -20.17
C GLU A 116 4.44 -24.14 -19.31
N THR A 117 4.75 -25.43 -19.24
CA THR A 117 3.93 -26.40 -18.51
C THR A 117 4.05 -26.16 -17.01
N ALA A 118 5.28 -26.03 -16.51
CA ALA A 118 5.53 -25.72 -15.10
C ALA A 118 4.93 -24.37 -14.69
N VAL A 119 5.04 -23.35 -15.55
CA VAL A 119 4.43 -22.03 -15.29
C VAL A 119 2.91 -22.13 -15.24
N ARG A 120 2.26 -22.86 -16.16
CA ARG A 120 0.80 -23.06 -16.15
C ARG A 120 0.35 -23.74 -14.86
N GLU A 121 1.00 -24.84 -14.47
CA GLU A 121 0.66 -25.56 -13.23
C GLU A 121 0.83 -24.68 -11.99
N GLN A 122 1.88 -23.86 -11.95
CA GLN A 122 2.12 -22.96 -10.83
C GLN A 122 1.08 -21.83 -10.77
N LEU A 123 0.64 -21.29 -11.92
CA LEU A 123 -0.46 -20.32 -11.98
C LEU A 123 -1.78 -20.91 -11.49
N GLU A 124 -2.10 -22.16 -11.85
CA GLU A 124 -3.32 -22.84 -11.40
C GLU A 124 -3.34 -23.04 -9.88
N LYS A 125 -2.20 -23.41 -9.28
CA LYS A 125 -2.06 -23.52 -7.81
C LYS A 125 -2.29 -22.19 -7.12
N ILE A 126 -1.67 -21.12 -7.63
CA ILE A 126 -1.85 -19.76 -7.11
C ILE A 126 -3.31 -19.32 -7.25
N ALA A 127 -3.93 -19.56 -8.41
CA ALA A 127 -5.33 -19.22 -8.66
C ALA A 127 -6.27 -19.92 -7.67
N LYS A 128 -6.07 -21.22 -7.43
CA LYS A 128 -6.87 -21.99 -6.46
C LYS A 128 -6.76 -21.41 -5.05
N LYS A 129 -5.55 -21.17 -4.55
CA LYS A 129 -5.34 -20.58 -3.22
C LYS A 129 -5.95 -19.18 -3.11
N ASN A 130 -5.88 -18.38 -4.17
CA ASN A 130 -6.52 -17.05 -4.21
C ASN A 130 -8.04 -17.13 -4.12
N VAL A 131 -8.67 -18.12 -4.75
CA VAL A 131 -10.12 -18.34 -4.64
C VAL A 131 -10.48 -18.73 -3.20
N GLU A 132 -9.75 -19.69 -2.61
CA GLU A 132 -9.99 -20.14 -1.23
C GLU A 132 -9.89 -18.98 -0.23
N LEU A 133 -8.79 -18.21 -0.30
CA LEU A 133 -8.60 -17.02 0.54
C LEU A 133 -9.67 -15.95 0.28
N GLY A 134 -10.01 -15.72 -0.99
CA GLY A 134 -11.06 -14.76 -1.38
C GLY A 134 -12.41 -15.09 -0.77
N ILE A 135 -12.79 -16.38 -0.70
CA ILE A 135 -14.02 -16.84 -0.06
C ILE A 135 -13.99 -16.58 1.45
N GLU A 136 -12.88 -16.85 2.11
CA GLU A 136 -12.74 -16.60 3.55
C GLU A 136 -12.87 -15.10 3.89
N ILE A 137 -12.16 -14.25 3.14
CA ILE A 137 -12.25 -12.80 3.29
C ILE A 137 -13.68 -12.32 3.02
N ALA A 138 -14.33 -12.82 1.97
CA ALA A 138 -15.71 -12.46 1.64
C ALA A 138 -16.68 -12.84 2.77
N ARG A 139 -16.50 -14.00 3.39
CA ARG A 139 -17.31 -14.45 4.52
C ARG A 139 -17.14 -13.51 5.71
N ILE A 140 -15.91 -13.13 6.05
CA ILE A 140 -15.64 -12.17 7.14
C ILE A 140 -16.31 -10.82 6.84
N ARG A 141 -16.13 -10.26 5.63
CA ARG A 141 -16.77 -9.00 5.24
C ARG A 141 -18.28 -9.06 5.34
N ASN A 142 -18.89 -10.18 4.96
CA ASN A 142 -20.33 -10.38 5.12
C ASN A 142 -20.75 -10.35 6.59
N GLN A 143 -20.03 -11.05 7.47
CA GLN A 143 -20.33 -11.04 8.91
C GLN A 143 -20.16 -9.65 9.52
N LEU A 144 -19.09 -8.93 9.17
CA LEU A 144 -18.88 -7.55 9.61
C LEU A 144 -20.01 -6.63 9.13
N TYR A 145 -20.48 -6.79 7.88
CA TYR A 145 -21.60 -6.03 7.34
C TYR A 145 -22.90 -6.27 8.13
N GLN A 146 -23.12 -7.48 8.65
CA GLN A 146 -24.31 -7.76 9.46
C GLN A 146 -24.33 -7.03 10.81
N LEU A 147 -23.19 -6.53 11.30
CA LEU A 147 -23.09 -5.75 12.53
C LEU A 147 -23.53 -4.29 12.36
N LEU A 148 -23.68 -3.82 11.11
CA LEU A 148 -24.14 -2.47 10.82
C LEU A 148 -25.65 -2.32 11.06
N THR A 149 -26.05 -1.15 11.56
CA THR A 149 -27.46 -0.78 11.65
C THR A 149 -28.07 -0.57 10.26
N PRO A 150 -29.41 -0.63 10.10
CA PRO A 150 -30.06 -0.34 8.82
C PRO A 150 -29.64 1.01 8.23
N GLU A 151 -29.56 2.06 9.05
CA GLU A 151 -29.20 3.41 8.63
C GLU A 151 -27.73 3.48 8.15
N GLN A 152 -26.83 2.77 8.84
CA GLN A 152 -25.43 2.65 8.41
C GLN A 152 -25.33 1.92 7.06
N LYS A 153 -26.13 0.88 6.83
CA LYS A 153 -26.14 0.13 5.56
C LYS A 153 -26.61 0.99 4.39
N GLU A 154 -27.67 1.78 4.59
CA GLU A 154 -28.15 2.72 3.58
C GLU A 154 -27.11 3.79 3.24
N LEU A 155 -26.45 4.35 4.26
CA LEU A 155 -25.37 5.30 4.06
C LEU A 155 -24.20 4.68 3.29
N LEU A 156 -23.84 3.43 3.60
CA LEU A 156 -22.79 2.70 2.88
C LEU A 156 -23.14 2.57 1.40
N GLN A 157 -24.36 2.12 1.12
CA GLN A 157 -24.82 1.90 -0.25
C GLN A 157 -24.77 3.19 -1.06
N LYS A 158 -25.29 4.30 -0.51
CA LYS A 158 -25.27 5.60 -1.17
C LYS A 158 -23.84 6.03 -1.52
N ARG A 159 -22.90 5.90 -0.57
CA ARG A 159 -21.49 6.24 -0.83
C ARG A 159 -20.85 5.31 -1.86
N CYS A 160 -21.23 4.03 -1.88
CA CYS A 160 -20.77 3.11 -2.92
C CYS A 160 -21.25 3.52 -4.31
N GLU A 161 -22.54 3.86 -4.45
CA GLU A 161 -23.12 4.32 -5.70
C GLU A 161 -22.44 5.61 -6.20
N GLU A 162 -22.24 6.58 -5.31
CA GLU A 162 -21.51 7.82 -5.61
C GLU A 162 -20.08 7.53 -6.11
N ARG A 163 -19.35 6.62 -5.44
CA ARG A 163 -17.99 6.25 -5.84
C ARG A 163 -17.94 5.55 -7.20
N MET A 164 -18.88 4.65 -7.47
CA MET A 164 -18.99 3.97 -8.76
C MET A 164 -19.29 4.97 -9.88
N ALA A 165 -20.18 5.92 -9.64
CA ALA A 165 -20.51 6.99 -10.60
C ALA A 165 -19.31 7.91 -10.88
N LEU A 166 -18.45 8.15 -9.88
CA LEU A 166 -17.23 8.97 -10.01
C LEU A 166 -16.05 8.22 -10.64
N GLY A 167 -16.17 6.91 -10.91
CA GLY A 167 -15.07 6.10 -11.46
C GLY A 167 -13.90 5.88 -10.50
N ILE A 168 -14.12 6.11 -9.19
CA ILE A 168 -13.10 5.97 -8.12
C ILE A 168 -13.12 4.54 -7.52
N GLY A 169 -13.96 3.65 -8.09
CA GLY A 169 -14.04 2.22 -7.77
C GLY A 169 -12.77 1.42 -8.05
#